data_AF-A0A1G0G829-F1
#
_entry.id   AF-A0A1G0G829-F1
#
_cell.length_a   1.000
_cell.length_b   1.000
_cell.length_c   1.000
_cell.angle_alpha   90.00
_cell.angle_beta   90.00
_cell.angle_gamma   90.00
#
_symmetry.space_group_name_H-M   'P 1'
#
loop_
_entity.id
_entity.type
_entity.pdbx_description
1 polymer ?
#
loop_
_entity_poly.entity_id
_entity_poly.type
_entity_poly.pdbx_seq_one_letter_code
_entity_poly.pdbx_strand_id
1 'polypeptide(L)'
;MNSNLSHIKYLLKLMPLILLLLFCSAAWGAGPLPRNVHVADVTPASFTVVWTTDSASTGNIQVYADVLATIPVTGTVIEQDFVLGEDNAPAIAAENIGVLRTRVSGLSPNIPYFFRTLTTPKAGGLTVSLPASGALYSVITEKESFPVTANGLGVQVKDAGGITPLPGAVALIQVTGAHYPLSALAGDGHSGSLATVDLANLYNSGTGVTMSTLGGESAVITVIGGTSGNASNTAVLNTNDGMGTLQILAGDVVLQPYVDSDNDGMPNDYETANGLSPFNNADGALDADGDGLTNLQEYIRGTNPKVKDSDGDGLQDSTEVNSVGTLPSEPDTEGTAALTEMR
;
A
#
# COMPACT_ATOMS: atom_id res chain seq x y z
N MET A 1 -1.27 -36.52 -49.60
CA MET A 1 -1.10 -37.47 -48.48
C MET A 1 -0.07 -36.86 -47.52
N ASN A 2 -0.41 -35.82 -46.77
CA ASN A 2 -1.20 -35.80 -45.52
C ASN A 2 -0.55 -36.48 -44.31
N SER A 3 0.76 -36.31 -44.08
CA SER A 3 1.38 -36.72 -42.79
C SER A 3 2.12 -35.63 -42.01
N ASN A 4 2.44 -34.47 -42.60
CA ASN A 4 3.23 -33.43 -41.89
C ASN A 4 2.46 -32.20 -41.41
N LEU A 5 1.15 -32.09 -41.68
CA LEU A 5 0.34 -30.96 -41.19
C LEU A 5 -0.36 -31.22 -39.85
N SER A 6 -0.35 -32.46 -39.35
CA SER A 6 -0.97 -32.79 -38.06
C SER A 6 -0.05 -32.49 -36.88
N HIS A 7 1.28 -32.60 -37.00
CA HIS A 7 2.20 -32.35 -35.88
C HIS A 7 2.44 -30.85 -35.60
N ILE A 8 2.39 -29.98 -36.61
CA ILE A 8 2.55 -28.52 -36.43
C ILE A 8 1.30 -27.89 -35.78
N LYS A 9 0.12 -28.48 -35.98
CA LYS A 9 -1.12 -28.03 -35.33
C LYS A 9 -1.20 -28.39 -33.84
N TYR A 10 -0.45 -29.40 -33.38
CA TYR A 10 -0.33 -29.69 -31.94
C TYR A 10 0.72 -28.80 -31.26
N LEU A 11 1.83 -28.46 -31.94
CA LEU A 11 2.80 -27.51 -31.38
C LEU A 11 2.23 -26.10 -31.21
N LEU A 12 1.40 -25.61 -32.14
CA LEU A 12 0.79 -24.27 -32.03
C LEU A 12 -0.41 -24.19 -31.05
N LYS A 13 -0.98 -25.33 -30.62
CA LYS A 13 -2.08 -25.36 -29.62
C LYS A 13 -1.60 -25.60 -28.19
N LEU A 14 -0.34 -25.97 -27.99
CA LEU A 14 0.28 -26.09 -26.66
C LEU A 14 1.06 -24.84 -26.22
N MET A 15 1.21 -23.85 -27.11
CA MET A 15 1.94 -22.61 -26.82
C MET A 15 1.24 -21.57 -25.91
N PRO A 16 -0.02 -21.72 -25.44
CA PRO A 16 -0.50 -20.94 -24.29
C PRO A 16 -0.51 -21.73 -22.97
N LEU A 17 -0.23 -23.04 -22.97
CA LEU A 17 -0.29 -23.86 -21.74
C LEU A 17 1.08 -24.08 -21.10
N ILE A 18 2.17 -23.87 -21.85
CA ILE A 18 3.54 -23.98 -21.32
C ILE A 18 4.07 -22.64 -20.77
N LEU A 19 3.38 -21.52 -21.02
CA LEU A 19 3.73 -20.23 -20.41
C LEU A 19 3.10 -20.04 -19.02
N LEU A 20 2.09 -20.83 -18.65
CA LEU A 20 1.42 -20.77 -17.35
C LEU A 20 1.98 -21.77 -16.31
N LEU A 21 2.81 -22.73 -16.74
CA LEU A 21 3.45 -23.74 -15.88
C LEU A 21 4.89 -23.38 -15.45
N LEU A 22 5.34 -22.16 -15.72
CA LEU A 22 6.65 -21.66 -15.29
C LEU A 22 6.68 -21.09 -13.85
N PHE A 23 5.56 -21.15 -13.13
CA PHE A 23 5.51 -20.80 -11.70
C PHE A 23 5.58 -22.00 -10.74
N CYS A 24 5.93 -23.20 -11.23
CA CYS A 24 6.26 -24.29 -10.32
C CYS A 24 7.49 -25.07 -10.79
N SER A 25 8.49 -25.14 -9.91
CA SER A 25 9.75 -25.89 -9.97
C SER A 25 10.94 -25.28 -10.73
N ALA A 26 11.45 -24.15 -10.21
CA ALA A 26 12.89 -23.91 -10.19
C ALA A 26 13.24 -23.05 -8.97
N ALA A 27 14.22 -23.50 -8.17
CA ALA A 27 14.81 -22.76 -7.05
C ALA A 27 15.65 -21.56 -7.55
N TRP A 28 14.99 -20.62 -8.21
CA TRP A 28 15.44 -19.25 -8.44
C TRP A 28 14.51 -18.43 -7.56
N GLY A 29 15.06 -17.78 -6.52
CA GLY A 29 14.27 -17.16 -5.46
C GLY A 29 13.11 -16.35 -6.03
N ALA A 30 11.89 -16.70 -5.65
CA ALA A 30 10.75 -15.83 -5.86
C ALA A 30 11.13 -14.45 -5.34
N GLY A 31 10.89 -13.41 -6.14
CA GLY A 31 11.09 -12.03 -5.69
C GLY A 31 10.26 -11.76 -4.43
N PRO A 32 10.49 -10.62 -3.76
CA PRO A 32 9.66 -10.25 -2.62
C PRO A 32 8.21 -10.12 -3.11
N LEU A 33 7.24 -10.38 -2.24
CA LEU A 33 5.81 -10.20 -2.54
C LEU A 33 5.32 -8.86 -1.99
N PRO A 34 5.49 -7.73 -2.73
CA PRO A 34 4.96 -6.44 -2.31
C PRO A 34 3.43 -6.46 -2.26
N ARG A 35 2.84 -5.79 -1.27
CA ARG A 35 1.38 -5.69 -1.04
C ARG A 35 1.05 -4.55 -0.08
N ASN A 36 -0.25 -4.29 0.13
CA ASN A 36 -0.76 -3.25 1.04
C ASN A 36 -0.14 -1.87 0.72
N VAL A 37 -0.23 -1.43 -0.53
CA VAL A 37 0.29 -0.12 -0.94
C VAL A 37 -0.67 0.96 -0.47
N HIS A 38 -0.17 1.88 0.35
CA HIS A 38 -0.93 3.01 0.88
C HIS A 38 -0.23 4.32 0.55
N VAL A 39 -0.99 5.30 0.09
CA VAL A 39 -0.54 6.69 -0.04
C VAL A 39 -0.88 7.43 1.25
N ALA A 40 0.07 8.22 1.75
CA ALA A 40 -0.06 9.01 2.96
C ALA A 40 0.72 10.32 2.87
N ASP A 41 0.54 11.20 3.85
CA ASP A 41 1.30 12.45 4.00
C ASP A 41 1.33 13.31 2.73
N VAL A 42 0.19 13.39 2.04
CA VAL A 42 0.07 14.14 0.79
C VAL A 42 0.06 15.63 1.09
N THR A 43 0.90 16.36 0.37
CA THR A 43 1.04 17.82 0.44
C THR A 43 1.07 18.38 -0.99
N PRO A 44 1.10 19.72 -1.17
CA PRO A 44 1.24 20.31 -2.48
C PRO A 44 2.53 19.97 -3.23
N ALA A 45 3.56 19.50 -2.54
CA ALA A 45 4.87 19.25 -3.14
C ALA A 45 5.45 17.85 -2.87
N SER A 46 4.73 17.00 -2.12
CA SER A 46 5.19 15.66 -1.78
C SER A 46 4.06 14.72 -1.44
N PHE A 47 4.31 13.41 -1.55
CA PHE A 47 3.52 12.36 -0.92
C PHE A 47 4.44 11.26 -0.40
N THR A 48 3.93 10.42 0.47
CA THR A 48 4.60 9.23 0.98
C THR A 48 3.84 8.00 0.56
N VAL A 49 4.57 6.93 0.21
CA VAL A 49 3.98 5.61 -0.03
C VAL A 49 4.54 4.64 0.98
N VAL A 50 3.64 3.88 1.58
CA VAL A 50 3.93 2.80 2.52
C VAL A 50 3.49 1.51 1.88
N TRP A 51 4.32 0.48 1.93
CA TRP A 51 3.92 -0.87 1.49
C TRP A 51 4.67 -1.94 2.26
N THR A 52 4.20 -3.17 2.13
CA THR A 52 4.78 -4.33 2.82
C THR A 52 5.26 -5.39 1.86
N THR A 53 6.10 -6.27 2.38
CA THR A 53 6.60 -7.45 1.69
C THR A 53 6.66 -8.63 2.67
N ASP A 54 6.73 -9.84 2.14
CA ASP A 54 6.88 -11.10 2.87
C ASP A 54 8.30 -11.34 3.39
N SER A 55 9.25 -10.47 3.02
CA SER A 55 10.67 -10.66 3.30
C SER A 55 11.40 -9.34 3.47
N ALA A 56 12.51 -9.37 4.22
CA ALA A 56 13.33 -8.17 4.42
C ALA A 56 13.78 -7.58 3.07
N SER A 57 13.44 -6.32 2.82
CA SER A 57 13.62 -5.69 1.50
C SER A 57 13.94 -4.21 1.62
N THR A 58 14.32 -3.60 0.50
CA THR A 58 14.43 -2.15 0.32
C THR A 58 13.42 -1.69 -0.73
N GLY A 59 12.94 -0.45 -0.60
CA GLY A 59 11.86 0.09 -1.42
C GLY A 59 12.28 1.30 -2.26
N ASN A 60 11.77 1.42 -3.48
CA ASN A 60 11.88 2.61 -4.32
C ASN A 60 10.56 2.85 -5.07
N ILE A 61 10.41 3.99 -5.73
CA ILE A 61 9.22 4.37 -6.47
C ILE A 61 9.63 4.93 -7.83
N GLN A 62 8.86 4.60 -8.87
CA GLN A 62 8.90 5.33 -10.14
C GLN A 62 7.63 6.13 -10.30
N VAL A 63 7.76 7.40 -10.64
CA VAL A 63 6.66 8.35 -10.74
C VAL A 63 6.53 8.85 -12.17
N TYR A 64 5.29 8.98 -12.63
CA TYR A 64 4.89 9.31 -13.98
C TYR A 64 3.82 10.40 -13.98
N ALA A 65 3.80 11.22 -15.02
CA ALA A 65 2.77 12.23 -15.24
C ALA A 65 1.54 11.65 -15.97
N ASP A 66 1.61 10.39 -16.42
CA ASP A 66 0.57 9.70 -17.15
C ASP A 66 0.36 8.27 -16.62
N VAL A 67 -0.87 7.78 -16.77
CA VAL A 67 -1.29 6.44 -16.32
C VAL A 67 -0.59 5.30 -17.06
N LEU A 68 -0.10 5.54 -18.29
CA LEU A 68 0.53 4.53 -19.13
C LEU A 68 2.04 4.37 -18.85
N ALA A 69 2.56 5.11 -17.87
CA ALA A 69 3.97 5.09 -17.47
C ALA A 69 4.94 5.51 -18.60
N THR A 70 4.51 6.41 -19.49
CA THR A 70 5.31 6.83 -20.66
C THR A 70 6.09 8.13 -20.42
N ILE A 71 5.66 8.95 -19.47
CA ILE A 71 6.18 10.27 -19.15
C ILE A 71 6.70 10.25 -17.70
N PRO A 72 7.96 9.86 -17.45
CA PRO A 72 8.52 9.88 -16.10
C PRO A 72 8.62 11.33 -15.58
N VAL A 73 8.31 11.53 -14.31
CA VAL A 73 8.47 12.84 -13.66
C VAL A 73 9.94 13.05 -13.34
N THR A 74 10.50 14.17 -13.78
CA THR A 74 11.89 14.56 -13.52
C THR A 74 11.97 15.60 -12.41
N GLY A 75 13.11 15.67 -11.71
CA GLY A 75 13.33 16.67 -10.66
C GLY A 75 12.72 16.30 -9.31
N THR A 76 12.15 15.10 -9.18
CA THR A 76 11.70 14.56 -7.91
C THR A 76 12.89 14.16 -7.03
N VAL A 77 12.76 14.37 -5.73
CA VAL A 77 13.64 13.76 -4.72
C VAL A 77 12.90 12.58 -4.11
N ILE A 78 13.52 11.40 -4.17
CA ILE A 78 12.96 10.17 -3.63
C ILE A 78 13.79 9.77 -2.41
N GLU A 79 13.17 9.84 -1.24
CA GLU A 79 13.80 9.52 0.04
C GLU A 79 13.26 8.18 0.52
N GLN A 80 14.10 7.15 0.40
CA GLN A 80 13.78 5.79 0.85
C GLN A 80 13.88 5.71 2.36
N ASP A 81 12.90 5.04 2.98
CA ASP A 81 12.83 4.74 4.41
C ASP A 81 13.17 5.96 5.28
N PHE A 82 12.59 7.10 4.90
CA PHE A 82 12.90 8.37 5.52
C PHE A 82 12.40 8.40 6.97
N VAL A 83 13.29 8.88 7.84
CA VAL A 83 13.03 9.22 9.24
C VAL A 83 13.02 10.74 9.38
N LEU A 84 12.22 11.24 10.29
CA LEU A 84 12.17 12.65 10.64
C LEU A 84 13.36 13.05 11.52
N GLY A 85 13.97 12.10 12.23
CA GLY A 85 15.19 12.28 13.03
C GLY A 85 16.51 11.92 12.31
N GLU A 86 17.64 12.11 12.99
CA GLU A 86 18.96 11.66 12.51
C GLU A 86 19.22 10.17 12.77
N ASP A 87 18.34 9.50 13.53
CA ASP A 87 18.45 8.08 13.87
C ASP A 87 17.74 7.22 12.82
N ASN A 88 18.52 6.48 12.04
CA ASN A 88 18.02 5.56 11.03
C ASN A 88 17.69 4.16 11.59
N ALA A 89 17.84 3.90 12.89
CA ALA A 89 17.54 2.59 13.48
C ALA A 89 16.09 2.12 13.22
N PRO A 90 15.05 2.99 13.33
CA PRO A 90 13.69 2.62 12.99
C PRO A 90 13.51 2.23 11.50
N ALA A 91 14.16 2.95 10.59
CA ALA A 91 14.13 2.65 9.15
C ALA A 91 14.75 1.27 8.86
N ILE A 92 15.91 0.98 9.46
CA ILE A 92 16.57 -0.32 9.33
C ILE A 92 15.69 -1.44 9.90
N ALA A 93 15.02 -1.19 11.03
CA ALA A 93 14.09 -2.15 11.62
C ALA A 93 12.89 -2.43 10.69
N ALA A 94 12.33 -1.39 10.07
CA ALA A 94 11.23 -1.47 9.11
C ALA A 94 11.58 -2.38 7.93
N GLU A 95 12.71 -2.12 7.28
CA GLU A 95 13.18 -2.92 6.15
C GLU A 95 13.39 -4.39 6.53
N ASN A 96 13.84 -4.67 7.76
CA ASN A 96 14.07 -6.05 8.24
C ASN A 96 12.78 -6.83 8.50
N ILE A 97 11.70 -6.13 8.84
CA ILE A 97 10.36 -6.72 8.93
C ILE A 97 9.56 -6.58 7.64
N GLY A 98 10.17 -6.07 6.56
CA GLY A 98 9.51 -5.95 5.26
C GLY A 98 8.48 -4.83 5.20
N VAL A 99 8.65 -3.76 5.97
CA VAL A 99 7.87 -2.53 5.89
C VAL A 99 8.71 -1.48 5.18
N LEU A 100 8.13 -0.85 4.15
CA LEU A 100 8.82 0.11 3.29
C LEU A 100 8.05 1.42 3.30
N ARG A 101 8.77 2.54 3.44
CA ARG A 101 8.18 3.88 3.50
C ARG A 101 9.01 4.86 2.70
N THR A 102 8.55 5.25 1.51
CA THR A 102 9.31 6.12 0.62
C THR A 102 8.57 7.43 0.38
N ARG A 103 9.26 8.56 0.54
CA ARG A 103 8.73 9.90 0.22
C ARG A 103 9.15 10.31 -1.18
N VAL A 104 8.21 10.86 -1.92
CA VAL A 104 8.46 11.56 -3.18
C VAL A 104 8.20 13.03 -2.95
N SER A 105 9.17 13.89 -3.25
CA SER A 105 9.04 15.34 -3.15
C SER A 105 9.54 16.07 -4.41
N GLY A 106 9.31 17.38 -4.50
CA GLY A 106 9.61 18.17 -5.69
C GLY A 106 8.47 18.20 -6.71
N LEU A 107 7.24 17.96 -6.25
CA LEU A 107 6.04 17.90 -7.08
C LEU A 107 5.35 19.26 -7.17
N SER A 108 4.42 19.38 -8.11
CA SER A 108 3.57 20.56 -8.28
C SER A 108 2.21 20.37 -7.60
N PRO A 109 1.61 21.43 -7.03
CA PRO A 109 0.30 21.37 -6.37
C PRO A 109 -0.84 21.02 -7.32
N ASN A 110 -1.84 20.28 -6.83
CA ASN A 110 -3.07 19.95 -7.55
C ASN A 110 -2.82 19.28 -8.91
N ILE A 111 -1.86 18.33 -8.96
CA ILE A 111 -1.53 17.56 -10.15
C ILE A 111 -1.70 16.07 -9.84
N PRO A 112 -2.39 15.31 -10.73
CA PRO A 112 -2.38 13.86 -10.64
C PRO A 112 -1.00 13.31 -11.03
N TYR A 113 -0.49 12.41 -10.21
CA TYR A 113 0.72 11.64 -10.46
C TYR A 113 0.40 10.16 -10.38
N PHE A 114 1.14 9.38 -11.17
CA PHE A 114 1.00 7.94 -11.24
C PHE A 114 2.30 7.26 -10.82
N PHE A 115 2.24 6.11 -10.16
CA PHE A 115 3.44 5.46 -9.68
C PHE A 115 3.34 3.94 -9.61
N ARG A 116 4.53 3.33 -9.57
CA ARG A 116 4.71 1.93 -9.16
C ARG A 116 5.79 1.88 -8.09
N THR A 117 5.65 0.94 -7.15
CA THR A 117 6.71 0.62 -6.21
C THR A 117 7.71 -0.33 -6.87
N LEU A 118 8.95 -0.32 -6.38
CA LEU A 118 10.04 -1.20 -6.74
C LEU A 118 10.57 -1.79 -5.45
N THR A 119 10.54 -3.11 -5.31
CA THR A 119 10.91 -3.80 -4.08
C THR A 119 12.05 -4.76 -4.35
N THR A 120 13.16 -4.64 -3.60
CA THR A 120 14.35 -5.47 -3.77
C THR A 120 14.66 -6.23 -2.49
N PRO A 121 14.75 -7.58 -2.50
CA PRO A 121 15.08 -8.34 -1.30
C PRO A 121 16.48 -8.02 -0.79
N LYS A 122 16.64 -7.85 0.52
CA LYS A 122 17.95 -7.67 1.16
C LYS A 122 18.84 -8.90 1.04
N ALA A 123 18.24 -10.09 0.96
CA ALA A 123 18.96 -11.34 0.75
C ALA A 123 19.60 -11.46 -0.65
N GLY A 124 19.33 -10.51 -1.55
CA GLY A 124 19.65 -10.60 -2.97
C GLY A 124 18.55 -11.29 -3.75
N GLY A 125 18.28 -10.81 -4.96
CA GLY A 125 17.17 -11.31 -5.77
C GLY A 125 16.75 -10.32 -6.85
N LEU A 126 15.62 -10.63 -7.50
CA LEU A 126 15.03 -9.74 -8.50
C LEU A 126 14.27 -8.61 -7.82
N THR A 127 14.44 -7.39 -8.34
CA THR A 127 13.56 -6.27 -8.02
C THR A 127 12.20 -6.50 -8.66
N VAL A 128 11.14 -6.46 -7.87
CA VAL A 128 9.75 -6.61 -8.32
C VAL A 128 9.08 -5.25 -8.31
N SER A 129 8.42 -4.88 -9.41
CA SER A 129 7.59 -3.68 -9.46
C SER A 129 6.13 -4.01 -9.17
N LEU A 130 5.45 -3.18 -8.39
CA LEU A 130 4.01 -3.27 -8.19
C LEU A 130 3.35 -1.91 -8.51
N PRO A 131 2.44 -1.85 -9.51
CA PRO A 131 2.03 -2.95 -10.37
C PRO A 131 3.13 -3.34 -11.37
N ALA A 132 3.19 -4.62 -11.72
CA ALA A 132 4.12 -5.12 -12.75
C ALA A 132 3.69 -4.69 -14.16
N SER A 133 2.38 -4.63 -14.37
CA SER A 133 1.71 -4.17 -15.61
C SER A 133 0.30 -3.69 -15.28
N GLY A 134 -0.30 -2.94 -16.20
CA GLY A 134 -1.65 -2.40 -16.05
C GLY A 134 -1.68 -1.04 -15.37
N ALA A 135 -2.83 -0.70 -14.78
CA ALA A 135 -3.08 0.53 -14.04
C ALA A 135 -2.01 0.79 -12.98
N LEU A 136 -1.43 1.99 -12.99
CA LEU A 136 -0.54 2.48 -11.94
C LEU A 136 -1.36 2.96 -10.73
N TYR A 137 -0.73 3.00 -9.56
CA TYR A 137 -1.30 3.75 -8.44
C TYR A 137 -1.32 5.24 -8.78
N SER A 138 -2.33 5.96 -8.31
CA SER A 138 -2.46 7.40 -8.52
C SER A 138 -2.47 8.15 -7.19
N VAL A 139 -2.11 9.42 -7.26
CA VAL A 139 -2.22 10.38 -6.16
C VAL A 139 -2.40 11.76 -6.76
N ILE A 140 -3.31 12.56 -6.20
CA ILE A 140 -3.44 13.97 -6.54
C ILE A 140 -2.80 14.77 -5.41
N THR A 141 -1.74 15.51 -5.71
CA THR A 141 -1.12 16.40 -4.72
C THR A 141 -2.12 17.44 -4.25
N GLU A 142 -2.06 17.78 -2.97
CA GLU A 142 -2.97 18.78 -2.41
C GLU A 142 -2.80 20.13 -3.10
N LYS A 143 -3.88 20.90 -3.20
CA LYS A 143 -3.80 22.25 -3.77
C LYS A 143 -3.06 23.19 -2.82
N GLU A 144 -3.33 23.06 -1.53
CA GLU A 144 -2.80 23.91 -0.46
C GLU A 144 -2.45 23.03 0.75
N SER A 145 -1.45 23.46 1.53
CA SER A 145 -1.21 22.91 2.86
C SER A 145 -1.12 24.06 3.86
N PHE A 146 -1.62 23.82 5.06
CA PHE A 146 -1.64 24.81 6.12
C PHE A 146 -0.75 24.33 7.25
N PRO A 147 0.46 24.89 7.40
CA PRO A 147 1.27 24.59 8.56
C PRO A 147 0.56 25.12 9.79
N VAL A 148 0.21 24.23 10.72
CA VAL A 148 -0.21 24.59 12.07
C VAL A 148 0.95 24.39 13.03
N THR A 149 1.00 25.16 14.12
CA THR A 149 1.87 24.85 15.25
C THR A 149 1.45 23.48 15.79
N ALA A 150 2.32 22.49 15.56
CA ALA A 150 2.00 21.07 15.61
C ALA A 150 1.53 20.59 16.98
N ASN A 151 0.39 19.87 17.03
CA ASN A 151 0.23 18.79 18.01
C ASN A 151 0.49 17.49 17.27
N GLY A 152 1.31 16.61 17.86
CA GLY A 152 1.49 15.26 17.35
C GLY A 152 0.41 14.32 17.90
N LEU A 153 0.11 13.25 17.17
CA LEU A 153 -0.60 12.09 17.73
C LEU A 153 0.35 10.92 17.87
N GLY A 154 0.40 10.36 19.07
CA GLY A 154 1.21 9.20 19.41
C GLY A 154 0.39 7.91 19.43
N VAL A 155 0.94 6.86 18.83
CA VAL A 155 0.43 5.48 18.94
C VAL A 155 1.57 4.58 19.40
N GLN A 156 1.35 3.84 20.48
CA GLN A 156 2.34 2.87 20.96
C GLN A 156 2.14 1.54 20.23
N VAL A 157 3.15 1.08 19.51
CA VAL A 157 3.12 -0.17 18.74
C VAL A 157 3.88 -1.28 19.47
N LYS A 158 3.26 -2.46 19.55
CA LYS A 158 3.85 -3.64 20.17
C LYS A 158 3.78 -4.86 19.26
N ASP A 159 4.67 -5.81 19.52
CA ASP A 159 4.63 -7.15 18.94
C ASP A 159 3.31 -7.87 19.23
N ALA A 160 3.08 -9.02 18.60
CA ALA A 160 1.87 -9.81 18.79
C ALA A 160 1.67 -10.33 20.22
N GLY A 161 2.74 -10.40 21.02
CA GLY A 161 2.64 -10.72 22.44
C GLY A 161 2.13 -9.55 23.29
N GLY A 162 2.13 -8.33 22.76
CA GLY A 162 1.84 -7.10 23.50
C GLY A 162 2.90 -6.79 24.57
N ILE A 163 4.08 -7.42 24.48
CA ILE A 163 5.14 -7.31 25.49
C ILE A 163 6.28 -6.45 24.98
N THR A 164 6.71 -6.67 23.74
CA THR A 164 7.90 -6.00 23.20
C THR A 164 7.48 -4.83 22.32
N PRO A 165 8.00 -3.61 22.56
CA PRO A 165 7.91 -2.54 21.59
C PRO A 165 8.48 -3.00 20.24
N LEU A 166 7.73 -2.77 19.16
CA LEU A 166 8.17 -3.10 17.80
C LEU A 166 8.54 -1.83 17.00
N PRO A 167 9.82 -1.40 17.00
CA PRO A 167 10.26 -0.30 16.13
C PRO A 167 10.24 -0.72 14.66
N GLY A 168 10.04 0.25 13.76
CA GLY A 168 10.00 0.02 12.32
C GLY A 168 8.63 -0.33 11.74
N ALA A 169 7.63 -0.63 12.57
CA ALA A 169 6.24 -0.66 12.11
C ALA A 169 5.77 0.75 11.72
N VAL A 170 4.88 0.87 10.75
CA VAL A 170 4.30 2.16 10.33
C VAL A 170 2.86 2.25 10.84
N ALA A 171 2.53 3.34 11.52
CA ALA A 171 1.15 3.70 11.82
C ALA A 171 0.62 4.63 10.71
N LEU A 172 -0.48 4.21 10.07
CA LEU A 172 -1.31 5.02 9.21
C LEU A 172 -2.51 5.50 10.02
N ILE A 173 -2.78 6.81 10.03
CA ILE A 173 -3.89 7.41 10.78
C ILE A 173 -4.81 8.10 9.79
N GLN A 174 -5.95 7.45 9.51
CA GLN A 174 -7.02 8.00 8.69
C GLN A 174 -8.05 8.66 9.59
N VAL A 175 -8.20 9.98 9.48
CA VAL A 175 -9.25 10.71 10.21
C VAL A 175 -10.48 10.85 9.33
N THR A 176 -11.65 10.72 9.93
CA THR A 176 -12.93 10.91 9.23
C THR A 176 -12.99 12.30 8.62
N GLY A 177 -13.11 12.36 7.29
CA GLY A 177 -13.15 13.62 6.52
C GLY A 177 -11.79 14.14 6.06
N ALA A 178 -10.67 13.55 6.49
CA ALA A 178 -9.36 13.86 5.92
C ALA A 178 -9.23 13.19 4.54
N HIS A 179 -8.62 13.88 3.59
CA HIS A 179 -8.47 13.38 2.22
C HIS A 179 -7.48 12.21 2.14
N TYR A 180 -6.37 12.29 2.86
CA TYR A 180 -5.35 11.26 2.92
C TYR A 180 -4.96 10.95 4.37
N PRO A 181 -4.50 9.71 4.65
CA PRO A 181 -4.00 9.36 5.97
C PRO A 181 -2.63 10.00 6.23
N LEU A 182 -2.29 10.11 7.51
CA LEU A 182 -0.95 10.47 7.96
C LEU A 182 -0.15 9.21 8.27
N SER A 183 1.17 9.22 8.03
CA SER A 183 2.04 8.09 8.36
C SER A 183 3.15 8.45 9.33
N ALA A 184 3.43 7.55 10.27
CA ALA A 184 4.57 7.67 11.18
C ALA A 184 5.24 6.32 11.40
N LEU A 185 6.58 6.36 11.43
CA LEU A 185 7.39 5.19 11.72
C LEU A 185 7.56 5.05 13.24
N ALA A 186 7.25 3.86 13.77
CA ALA A 186 7.38 3.57 15.18
C ALA A 186 8.85 3.60 15.61
N GLY A 187 9.15 4.45 16.60
CA GLY A 187 10.51 4.68 17.08
C GLY A 187 11.24 5.84 16.40
N ASP A 188 10.62 6.52 15.42
CA ASP A 188 11.20 7.72 14.82
C ASP A 188 11.12 8.93 15.76
N GLY A 189 12.28 9.52 16.04
CA GLY A 189 12.44 10.68 16.92
C GLY A 189 12.09 10.45 18.40
N HIS A 190 11.78 9.23 18.81
CA HIS A 190 11.31 8.88 20.15
C HIS A 190 11.90 7.55 20.64
N SER A 191 12.03 7.38 21.96
CA SER A 191 12.47 6.09 22.50
C SER A 191 11.36 5.04 22.42
N GLY A 192 11.72 3.80 22.07
CA GLY A 192 10.79 2.68 21.98
C GLY A 192 10.03 2.62 20.66
N SER A 193 8.73 2.36 20.72
CA SER A 193 7.89 2.07 19.54
C SER A 193 6.69 2.99 19.44
N LEU A 194 6.89 4.23 19.90
CA LEU A 194 5.92 5.29 19.73
C LEU A 194 6.03 5.81 18.29
N ALA A 195 4.97 5.65 17.52
CA ALA A 195 4.81 6.32 16.23
C ALA A 195 4.13 7.67 16.48
N THR A 196 4.74 8.77 16.05
CA THR A 196 4.17 10.12 16.21
C THR A 196 3.90 10.75 14.86
N VAL A 197 2.64 11.03 14.55
CA VAL A 197 2.27 11.75 13.32
C VAL A 197 2.17 13.25 13.56
N ASP A 198 2.56 14.03 12.57
CA ASP A 198 2.31 15.48 12.53
C ASP A 198 0.95 15.76 11.89
N LEU A 199 0.08 16.45 12.62
CA LEU A 199 -1.26 16.81 12.16
C LEU A 199 -1.28 17.98 11.17
N ALA A 200 -0.13 18.57 10.81
CA ALA A 200 -0.05 19.67 9.86
C ALA A 200 -0.65 19.35 8.48
N ASN A 201 -0.66 18.07 8.08
CA ASN A 201 -1.21 17.62 6.81
C ASN A 201 -2.66 17.12 6.92
N LEU A 202 -3.30 17.27 8.08
CA LEU A 202 -4.68 16.82 8.26
C LEU A 202 -5.66 17.82 7.63
N TYR A 203 -6.09 17.51 6.41
CA TYR A 203 -6.85 18.40 5.56
C TYR A 203 -8.12 17.74 5.01
N ASN A 204 -9.24 18.46 5.06
CA ASN A 204 -10.49 18.05 4.43
C ASN A 204 -10.63 18.78 3.09
N SER A 205 -10.37 18.07 1.98
CA SER A 205 -10.42 18.63 0.63
C SER A 205 -11.83 19.09 0.22
N GLY A 206 -12.88 18.43 0.71
CA GLY A 206 -14.27 18.80 0.42
C GLY A 206 -14.72 20.13 1.04
N THR A 207 -14.10 20.53 2.16
CA THR A 207 -14.45 21.78 2.87
C THR A 207 -13.36 22.85 2.82
N GLY A 208 -12.13 22.46 2.45
CA GLY A 208 -10.97 23.34 2.42
C GLY A 208 -10.42 23.71 3.80
N VAL A 209 -10.73 22.92 4.84
CA VAL A 209 -10.42 23.23 6.25
C VAL A 209 -9.38 22.27 6.82
N THR A 210 -8.43 22.81 7.58
CA THR A 210 -7.50 22.03 8.40
C THR A 210 -8.24 21.41 9.58
N MET A 211 -8.14 20.09 9.72
CA MET A 211 -8.88 19.33 10.74
C MET A 211 -8.12 19.19 12.06
N SER A 212 -6.90 19.71 12.14
CA SER A 212 -6.02 19.51 13.28
C SER A 212 -6.49 20.17 14.58
N THR A 213 -7.53 21.01 14.56
CA THR A 213 -7.96 21.86 15.70
C THR A 213 -9.36 21.55 16.25
N LEU A 214 -10.17 20.76 15.55
CA LEU A 214 -11.61 20.65 15.81
C LEU A 214 -11.91 19.69 16.98
N GLY A 215 -11.30 18.51 16.99
CA GLY A 215 -11.50 17.50 18.04
C GLY A 215 -12.89 16.86 17.99
N GLY A 216 -12.96 15.56 18.31
CA GLY A 216 -14.18 14.76 18.28
C GLY A 216 -14.33 13.91 17.03
N GLU A 217 -13.45 14.06 16.05
CA GLU A 217 -13.42 13.22 14.84
C GLU A 217 -12.93 11.81 15.17
N SER A 218 -13.55 10.80 14.55
CA SER A 218 -13.06 9.43 14.61
C SER A 218 -11.83 9.26 13.73
N ALA A 219 -10.81 8.60 14.26
CA ALA A 219 -9.59 8.23 13.57
C ALA A 219 -9.45 6.71 13.56
N VAL A 220 -9.25 6.14 12.38
CA VAL A 220 -8.84 4.74 12.19
C VAL A 220 -7.33 4.71 12.12
N ILE A 221 -6.72 3.95 13.01
CA ILE A 221 -5.28 3.73 13.09
C ILE A 221 -5.02 2.34 12.54
N THR A 222 -4.32 2.25 11.41
CA THR A 222 -3.85 1.00 10.83
C THR A 222 -2.35 0.90 11.06
N VAL A 223 -1.91 -0.11 11.81
CA VAL A 223 -0.50 -0.38 12.02
C VAL A 223 -0.06 -1.51 11.11
N ILE A 224 0.99 -1.23 10.37
CA ILE A 224 1.59 -2.09 9.36
C ILE A 224 2.96 -2.55 9.87
N GLY A 225 3.08 -3.84 10.16
CA GLY A 225 4.31 -4.46 10.68
C GLY A 225 4.95 -5.48 9.74
N GLY A 226 4.48 -5.58 8.49
CA GLY A 226 5.07 -6.46 7.47
C GLY A 226 4.99 -7.93 7.88
N THR A 227 6.13 -8.60 8.04
CA THR A 227 6.22 -10.00 8.51
C THR A 227 5.85 -10.16 9.98
N SER A 228 5.81 -9.07 10.76
CA SER A 228 5.26 -9.06 12.12
C SER A 228 3.73 -8.92 12.12
N GLY A 229 3.15 -8.74 10.93
CA GLY A 229 1.73 -8.60 10.61
C GLY A 229 1.14 -7.24 10.96
N ASN A 230 -0.19 -7.14 10.95
CA ASN A 230 -0.91 -5.87 10.92
C ASN A 230 -1.95 -5.80 12.06
N ALA A 231 -2.38 -4.59 12.41
CA ALA A 231 -3.49 -4.37 13.32
C ALA A 231 -4.23 -3.08 12.97
N SER A 232 -5.48 -2.97 13.38
CA SER A 232 -6.23 -1.72 13.31
C SER A 232 -6.90 -1.43 14.65
N ASN A 233 -6.99 -0.16 14.99
CA ASN A 233 -7.71 0.33 16.15
C ASN A 233 -8.44 1.63 15.79
N THR A 234 -9.53 1.93 16.50
CA THR A 234 -10.24 3.20 16.32
C THR A 234 -10.05 4.06 17.56
N ALA A 235 -9.88 5.35 17.33
CA ALA A 235 -9.75 6.35 18.37
C ALA A 235 -10.53 7.62 18.01
N VAL A 236 -10.64 8.54 18.97
CA VAL A 236 -11.26 9.85 18.75
C VAL A 236 -10.20 10.90 18.98
N LEU A 237 -10.06 11.83 18.03
CA LEU A 237 -9.19 12.98 18.16
C LEU A 237 -9.65 13.83 19.34
N ASN A 238 -8.75 14.14 20.27
CA ASN A 238 -9.07 15.13 21.27
C ASN A 238 -8.93 16.53 20.66
N THR A 239 -9.63 17.50 21.25
CA THR A 239 -9.44 18.91 20.88
C THR A 239 -7.97 19.29 21.00
N ASN A 240 -7.42 19.88 19.95
CA ASN A 240 -6.06 20.40 19.92
C ASN A 240 -6.11 21.87 20.35
N ASP A 241 -5.45 22.17 21.47
CA ASP A 241 -5.36 23.50 22.07
C ASP A 241 -4.31 24.41 21.41
N GLY A 242 -3.61 23.93 20.39
CA GLY A 242 -2.53 24.62 19.68
C GLY A 242 -1.28 24.84 20.53
N MET A 243 -1.18 24.18 21.70
CA MET A 243 -0.10 24.40 22.66
C MET A 243 1.09 23.44 22.48
N GLY A 244 1.05 22.55 21.50
CA GLY A 244 2.19 21.69 21.14
C GLY A 244 2.29 20.38 21.93
N THR A 245 1.21 19.94 22.58
CA THR A 245 1.25 18.74 23.42
C THR A 245 0.98 17.49 22.58
N LEU A 246 1.85 16.48 22.67
CA LEU A 246 1.63 15.15 22.07
C LEU A 246 0.42 14.48 22.75
N GLN A 247 -0.58 14.10 21.95
CA GLN A 247 -1.73 13.33 22.43
C GLN A 247 -1.55 11.85 22.08
N ILE A 248 -1.68 10.95 23.06
CA ILE A 248 -1.67 9.51 22.77
C ILE A 248 -3.11 9.08 22.46
N LEU A 249 -3.35 8.72 21.20
CA LEU A 249 -4.72 8.54 20.68
C LEU A 249 -5.27 7.14 20.96
N ALA A 250 -4.39 6.15 21.02
CA ALA A 250 -4.74 4.77 21.28
C ALA A 250 -3.80 4.19 22.34
N GLY A 251 -4.33 3.33 23.22
CA GLY A 251 -3.49 2.41 23.98
C GLY A 251 -2.66 1.51 23.06
N ASP A 252 -1.90 0.59 23.64
CA ASP A 252 -1.01 -0.29 22.86
C ASP A 252 -1.75 -0.97 21.70
N VAL A 253 -1.25 -0.77 20.48
CA VAL A 253 -1.68 -1.53 19.30
C VAL A 253 -0.80 -2.76 19.20
N VAL A 254 -1.43 -3.93 19.30
CA VAL A 254 -0.79 -5.25 19.31
C VAL A 254 -1.01 -5.88 17.93
N LEU A 255 0.09 -6.15 17.21
CA LEU A 255 0.02 -6.75 15.88
C LEU A 255 -0.53 -8.18 15.92
N GLN A 256 -1.18 -8.61 14.84
CA GLN A 256 -1.48 -10.03 14.64
C GLN A 256 -0.34 -10.66 13.82
N PRO A 257 0.17 -11.87 14.15
CA PRO A 257 1.27 -12.49 13.40
C PRO A 257 0.90 -12.74 11.93
N TYR A 258 1.84 -12.53 11.01
CA TYR A 258 1.69 -12.98 9.63
C TYR A 258 1.90 -14.50 9.55
N VAL A 259 0.83 -15.25 9.33
CA VAL A 259 0.86 -16.71 9.16
C VAL A 259 0.21 -17.06 7.83
N ASP A 260 0.97 -17.69 6.95
CA ASP A 260 0.55 -18.25 5.65
C ASP A 260 0.86 -19.75 5.72
N SER A 261 -0.16 -20.59 5.91
CA SER A 261 0.03 -22.00 6.28
C SER A 261 0.17 -22.93 5.08
N ASP A 262 -0.31 -22.53 3.92
CA ASP A 262 -0.21 -23.29 2.67
C ASP A 262 0.79 -22.70 1.66
N ASN A 263 1.38 -21.55 2.01
CA ASN A 263 2.43 -20.84 1.29
C ASN A 263 2.00 -20.39 -0.11
N ASP A 264 0.77 -19.89 -0.23
CA ASP A 264 0.26 -19.35 -1.49
C ASP A 264 0.43 -17.82 -1.62
N GLY A 265 0.97 -17.19 -0.58
CA GLY A 265 1.22 -15.75 -0.53
C GLY A 265 0.12 -14.94 0.13
N MET A 266 -0.95 -15.58 0.62
CA MET A 266 -2.00 -14.96 1.43
C MET A 266 -1.93 -15.43 2.89
N PRO A 267 -2.20 -14.55 3.88
CA PRO A 267 -2.21 -14.96 5.27
C PRO A 267 -3.56 -15.59 5.67
N ASN A 268 -3.50 -16.58 6.57
CA ASN A 268 -4.64 -17.33 7.08
C ASN A 268 -5.82 -16.45 7.51
N ASP A 269 -5.54 -15.32 8.18
CA ASP A 269 -6.57 -14.41 8.68
C ASP A 269 -7.31 -13.71 7.53
N TYR A 270 -6.58 -13.31 6.48
CA TYR A 270 -7.17 -12.74 5.27
C TYR A 270 -8.02 -13.77 4.55
N GLU A 271 -7.50 -14.98 4.38
CA GLU A 271 -8.21 -16.07 3.71
C GLU A 271 -9.50 -16.42 4.46
N THR A 272 -9.42 -16.55 5.78
CA THR A 272 -10.59 -16.83 6.63
C THR A 272 -11.63 -15.71 6.54
N ALA A 273 -11.18 -14.44 6.58
CA ALA A 273 -12.07 -13.29 6.48
C ALA A 273 -12.78 -13.19 5.12
N ASN A 274 -12.15 -13.67 4.06
CA ASN A 274 -12.68 -13.64 2.69
C ASN A 274 -13.27 -14.98 2.22
N GLY A 275 -13.41 -15.97 3.12
CA GLY A 275 -13.98 -17.28 2.77
C GLY A 275 -13.14 -18.07 1.76
N LEU A 276 -11.82 -17.91 1.81
CA LEU A 276 -10.81 -18.75 1.17
C LEU A 276 -10.34 -19.83 2.16
N SER A 277 -9.37 -20.66 1.76
CA SER A 277 -8.97 -21.86 2.48
C SER A 277 -7.51 -21.81 2.92
N PRO A 278 -7.22 -21.50 4.21
CA PRO A 278 -5.86 -21.35 4.77
C PRO A 278 -4.91 -22.55 4.70
N PHE A 279 -5.34 -23.66 4.12
CA PHE A 279 -4.62 -24.91 4.05
C PHE A 279 -4.68 -25.53 2.64
N ASN A 280 -5.06 -24.74 1.63
CA ASN A 280 -5.20 -25.16 0.24
C ASN A 280 -4.59 -24.15 -0.73
N ASN A 281 -3.29 -24.27 -0.97
CA ASN A 281 -2.53 -23.35 -1.83
C ASN A 281 -2.99 -23.17 -3.28
N ALA A 282 -3.93 -24.00 -3.75
CA ALA A 282 -4.45 -23.91 -5.09
C ALA A 282 -5.46 -22.76 -5.22
N ASP A 283 -6.07 -22.31 -4.12
CA ASP A 283 -7.12 -21.30 -4.20
C ASP A 283 -6.58 -19.88 -4.38
N GLY A 284 -5.35 -19.54 -3.97
CA GLY A 284 -4.71 -18.28 -4.36
C GLY A 284 -4.62 -18.04 -5.87
N ALA A 285 -4.55 -19.11 -6.66
CA ALA A 285 -4.56 -19.06 -8.12
C ALA A 285 -5.96 -19.14 -8.75
N LEU A 286 -7.02 -19.34 -7.95
CA LEU A 286 -8.39 -19.28 -8.42
C LEU A 286 -8.88 -17.84 -8.50
N ASP A 287 -9.92 -17.65 -9.30
CA ASP A 287 -10.67 -16.40 -9.48
C ASP A 287 -12.05 -16.66 -8.88
N ALA A 288 -12.24 -16.28 -7.61
CA ALA A 288 -13.39 -16.76 -6.85
C ALA A 288 -14.69 -16.01 -7.15
N ASP A 289 -14.63 -14.81 -7.70
CA ASP A 289 -15.80 -14.06 -8.16
C ASP A 289 -15.99 -14.10 -9.69
N GLY A 290 -14.96 -14.45 -10.46
CA GLY A 290 -14.99 -14.58 -11.90
C GLY A 290 -14.85 -13.25 -12.63
N ASP A 291 -14.13 -12.28 -12.07
CA ASP A 291 -13.86 -10.99 -12.70
C ASP A 291 -12.61 -11.03 -13.62
N GLY A 292 -11.72 -12.00 -13.44
CA GLY A 292 -10.49 -12.18 -14.21
C GLY A 292 -9.19 -11.88 -13.47
N LEU A 293 -9.23 -11.51 -12.19
CA LEU A 293 -8.09 -11.49 -11.27
C LEU A 293 -8.07 -12.79 -10.44
N THR A 294 -6.87 -13.24 -10.03
CA THR A 294 -6.78 -14.34 -9.06
C THR A 294 -6.90 -13.80 -7.64
N ASN A 295 -7.34 -14.62 -6.69
CA ASN A 295 -7.48 -14.26 -5.28
C ASN A 295 -6.19 -13.65 -4.70
N LEU A 296 -5.01 -14.18 -5.10
CA LEU A 296 -3.71 -13.60 -4.74
C LEU A 296 -3.47 -12.22 -5.37
N GLN A 297 -3.87 -12.00 -6.63
CA GLN A 297 -3.73 -10.70 -7.28
C GLN A 297 -4.61 -9.65 -6.59
N GLU A 298 -5.80 -10.05 -6.18
CA GLU A 298 -6.73 -9.21 -5.43
C GLU A 298 -6.17 -8.88 -4.04
N TYR A 299 -5.65 -9.89 -3.33
CA TYR A 299 -4.96 -9.67 -2.05
C TYR A 299 -3.81 -8.66 -2.18
N ILE A 300 -2.97 -8.81 -3.20
CA ILE A 300 -1.83 -7.90 -3.46
C ILE A 300 -2.31 -6.48 -3.77
N ARG A 301 -3.45 -6.34 -4.45
CA ARG A 301 -4.05 -5.07 -4.86
C ARG A 301 -4.96 -4.44 -3.81
N GLY A 302 -5.29 -5.17 -2.74
CA GLY A 302 -6.19 -4.70 -1.70
C GLY A 302 -7.66 -4.75 -2.10
N THR A 303 -8.03 -5.57 -3.08
CA THR A 303 -9.42 -5.80 -3.50
C THR A 303 -10.02 -7.03 -2.84
N ASN A 304 -11.32 -7.26 -3.01
CA ASN A 304 -12.06 -8.34 -2.36
C ASN A 304 -12.26 -9.54 -3.31
N PRO A 305 -11.70 -10.72 -3.00
CA PRO A 305 -11.72 -11.90 -3.88
C PRO A 305 -13.09 -12.54 -4.08
N LYS A 306 -14.13 -11.95 -3.52
CA LYS A 306 -15.53 -12.39 -3.65
C LYS A 306 -16.41 -11.34 -4.30
N VAL A 307 -15.87 -10.20 -4.71
CA VAL A 307 -16.63 -9.06 -5.21
C VAL A 307 -15.94 -8.44 -6.42
N LYS A 308 -16.58 -8.61 -7.58
CA LYS A 308 -16.01 -8.19 -8.87
C LYS A 308 -15.68 -6.70 -9.02
N ASP A 309 -16.28 -5.88 -8.16
CA ASP A 309 -16.27 -4.42 -8.15
C ASP A 309 -16.19 -4.05 -6.66
N SER A 310 -14.95 -4.01 -6.17
CA SER A 310 -14.64 -3.98 -4.75
C SER A 310 -14.97 -2.65 -4.09
N ASP A 311 -14.87 -1.56 -4.84
CA ASP A 311 -15.15 -0.20 -4.37
C ASP A 311 -16.57 0.29 -4.73
N GLY A 312 -17.28 -0.44 -5.59
CA GLY A 312 -18.68 -0.25 -5.90
C GLY A 312 -18.95 0.93 -6.83
N ASP A 313 -17.96 1.38 -7.61
CA ASP A 313 -18.09 2.52 -8.51
C ASP A 313 -18.73 2.17 -9.87
N GLY A 314 -18.91 0.87 -10.14
CA GLY A 314 -19.51 0.33 -11.35
C GLY A 314 -18.53 -0.17 -12.40
N LEU A 315 -17.21 -0.10 -12.15
CA LEU A 315 -16.17 -0.78 -12.91
C LEU A 315 -15.75 -2.07 -12.18
N GLN A 316 -15.43 -3.13 -12.93
CA GLN A 316 -14.89 -4.34 -12.31
C GLN A 316 -13.40 -4.17 -12.04
N ASP A 317 -12.89 -4.75 -10.96
CA ASP A 317 -11.50 -4.62 -10.53
C ASP A 317 -10.53 -5.00 -11.66
N SER A 318 -10.79 -6.12 -12.35
CA SER A 318 -10.00 -6.56 -13.50
C SER A 318 -10.03 -5.58 -14.68
N THR A 319 -11.13 -4.85 -14.87
CA THR A 319 -11.31 -3.85 -15.92
C THR A 319 -10.48 -2.62 -15.62
N GLU A 320 -10.47 -2.21 -14.37
CA GLU A 320 -9.67 -1.09 -13.88
C GLU A 320 -8.18 -1.39 -14.03
N VAL A 321 -7.76 -2.57 -13.56
CA VAL A 321 -6.38 -3.04 -13.64
C VAL A 321 -5.89 -3.17 -15.08
N ASN A 322 -6.68 -3.77 -15.97
CA ASN A 322 -6.21 -4.17 -17.30
C ASN A 322 -6.52 -3.17 -18.42
N SER A 323 -7.55 -2.33 -18.27
CA SER A 323 -8.12 -1.57 -19.39
C SER A 323 -8.29 -0.08 -19.13
N VAL A 324 -8.68 0.31 -17.92
CA VAL A 324 -9.05 1.70 -17.61
C VAL A 324 -7.85 2.45 -17.03
N GLY A 325 -7.08 1.85 -16.13
CA GLY A 325 -5.95 2.53 -15.50
C GLY A 325 -6.29 3.20 -14.17
N THR A 326 -7.44 2.87 -13.57
CA THR A 326 -7.86 3.30 -12.23
C THR A 326 -7.44 2.28 -11.17
N LEU A 327 -7.55 2.67 -9.90
CA LEU A 327 -7.23 1.81 -8.77
C LEU A 327 -8.49 1.06 -8.33
N PRO A 328 -8.49 -0.28 -8.36
CA PRO A 328 -9.70 -1.07 -8.12
C PRO A 328 -10.19 -1.13 -6.68
N SER A 329 -9.56 -0.36 -5.80
CA SER A 329 -9.89 -0.28 -4.38
C SER A 329 -10.37 1.12 -3.99
N GLU A 330 -10.49 2.04 -4.95
CA GLU A 330 -10.71 3.46 -4.72
C GLU A 330 -11.75 3.99 -5.72
N PRO A 331 -12.96 4.35 -5.24
CA PRO A 331 -14.05 4.74 -6.13
C PRO A 331 -13.68 5.90 -7.05
N ASP A 332 -13.96 5.80 -8.36
CA ASP A 332 -13.82 6.92 -9.30
C ASP A 332 -14.85 8.01 -9.00
N THR A 333 -14.46 8.95 -8.16
CA THR A 333 -15.28 10.09 -7.73
C THR A 333 -15.49 11.15 -8.83
N GLU A 334 -14.75 11.06 -9.95
CA GLU A 334 -14.89 11.95 -11.11
C GLU A 334 -15.82 11.36 -12.19
N GLY A 335 -16.32 10.14 -11.99
CA GLY A 335 -17.36 9.52 -12.81
C GLY A 335 -16.98 9.38 -14.29
N THR A 336 -16.28 8.31 -14.66
CA THR A 336 -16.25 7.74 -16.03
C THR A 336 -15.79 8.63 -17.20
N ALA A 337 -15.15 9.79 -16.98
CA ALA A 337 -14.82 10.70 -18.10
C ALA A 337 -13.38 11.28 -18.14
N ALA A 338 -12.50 11.05 -17.16
CA ALA A 338 -11.15 11.64 -17.25
C ALA A 338 -10.19 10.90 -18.20
N LEU A 339 -10.48 9.64 -18.56
CA LEU A 339 -9.56 8.83 -19.39
C LEU A 339 -9.82 8.89 -20.90
N THR A 340 -10.96 9.45 -21.33
CA THR A 340 -11.23 9.62 -22.78
C THR A 340 -10.62 10.93 -23.33
N GLU A 341 -10.38 11.94 -22.49
CA GLU A 341 -9.88 13.25 -22.96
C GLU A 341 -8.35 13.42 -22.94
N MET A 342 -7.57 12.43 -22.47
CA MET A 342 -6.10 12.50 -22.43
C MET A 342 -5.37 11.60 -23.45
N ARG A 343 -6.01 11.25 -24.57
CA ARG A 343 -5.37 10.55 -25.71
C ARG A 343 -4.75 11.51 -26.72
#